data_AF-A0A151JTC3-F1
#
_entry.id   AF-A0A151JTC3-F1
#
_cell.length_a   1.000
_cell.length_b   1.000
_cell.length_c   1.000
_cell.angle_alpha   90.00
_cell.angle_beta   90.00
_cell.angle_gamma   90.00
#
_symmetry.space_group_name_H-M   'P 1'
#
loop_
_entity.id
_entity.type
_entity.pdbx_description
1 polymer ?
#
loop_
_entity_poly.entity_id
_entity_poly.type
_entity_poly.pdbx_seq_one_letter_code
_entity_poly.pdbx_strand_id
1 'polypeptide(L)'
;HHALIIKNLIERKKRLLLTILLGIYFSFLQLFEYINSSFTMADSVYGSIFFIATGFHGIHVIIGTIFLLICLIRLCKIHFSSYHHFLASEQLHDTDILLM
;
A
#
# COMPACT_ATOMS: atom_id res chain seq x y z
N HIS A 1 -25.33 16.75 9.73
CA HIS A 1 -24.92 15.77 8.70
C HIS A 1 -23.64 16.16 7.96
N HIS A 2 -23.50 17.38 7.41
CA HIS A 2 -22.32 17.79 6.62
C HIS A 2 -20.96 17.73 7.38
N ALA A 3 -20.95 18.09 8.67
CA ALA A 3 -19.73 18.07 9.49
C ALA A 3 -19.20 16.64 9.77
N LEU A 4 -20.08 15.64 9.85
CA LEU A 4 -19.68 14.24 10.05
C LEU A 4 -19.00 13.67 8.80
N ILE A 5 -19.49 14.06 7.61
CA ILE A 5 -18.93 13.62 6.33
C ILE A 5 -17.51 14.19 6.15
N ILE A 6 -17.30 15.48 6.45
CA ILE A 6 -15.98 16.12 6.36
C ILE A 6 -14.99 15.49 7.34
N LYS A 7 -15.41 15.23 8.59
CA LYS A 7 -14.58 14.56 9.59
C LYS A 7 -14.14 13.17 9.11
N ASN A 8 -15.06 12.40 8.53
CA ASN A 8 -14.75 11.07 8.00
C ASN A 8 -13.78 11.10 6.80
N LEU A 9 -13.82 12.13 5.95
CA LEU A 9 -12.86 12.28 4.83
C LEU A 9 -11.44 12.59 5.31
N ILE A 10 -11.30 13.45 6.32
CA ILE A 10 -10.00 13.77 6.94
C ILE A 10 -9.40 12.51 7.57
N GLU A 11 -10.20 11.75 8.31
CA GLU A 11 -9.74 10.50 8.94
C GLU A 11 -9.41 9.41 7.90
N ARG A 12 -10.20 9.26 6.82
CA ARG A 12 -9.87 8.36 5.71
C ARG A 12 -8.54 8.73 5.05
N LYS A 13 -8.30 10.02 4.80
CA LYS A 13 -7.02 10.50 4.23
C LYS A 13 -5.84 10.19 5.13
N LYS A 14 -5.97 10.42 6.45
CA LYS A 14 -4.93 10.09 7.43
C LYS A 14 -4.60 8.59 7.46
N ARG A 15 -5.62 7.72 7.46
CA ARG A 15 -5.44 6.26 7.45
C ARG A 15 -4.73 5.79 6.18
N LEU A 16 -5.16 6.25 5.01
CA LEU A 16 -4.49 5.95 3.73
C LEU A 16 -3.03 6.39 3.71
N LEU A 17 -2.74 7.59 4.22
CA LEU A 17 -1.37 8.11 4.28
C LEU A 17 -0.49 7.26 5.21
N LEU A 18 -1.02 6.86 6.37
CA LEU A 18 -0.31 5.96 7.29
C LEU A 18 0.02 4.61 6.64
N THR A 19 -0.94 4.01 5.92
CA THR A 19 -0.71 2.72 5.23
C THR A 19 0.37 2.83 4.15
N ILE A 20 0.38 3.92 3.37
CA ILE A 20 1.43 4.17 2.36
C ILE A 20 2.81 4.30 3.03
N LEU A 21 2.91 5.05 4.13
CA LEU A 21 4.17 5.18 4.88
C LEU A 21 4.66 3.84 5.41
N LEU A 22 3.78 3.01 5.95
CA LEU A 22 4.12 1.67 6.41
C LEU A 22 4.61 0.77 5.27
N GLY A 23 3.98 0.82 4.10
CA GLY A 23 4.39 0.02 2.94
C GLY A 23 5.76 0.44 2.37
N ILE A 24 6.05 1.75 2.36
CA ILE A 24 7.39 2.27 2.00
C ILE A 24 8.43 1.81 3.03
N TYR A 25 8.10 1.90 4.33
CA TYR A 25 8.97 1.48 5.41
C TYR A 25 9.29 -0.03 5.34
N PHE A 26 8.28 -0.87 5.11
CA PHE A 26 8.46 -2.30 4.89
C PHE A 26 9.37 -2.59 3.69
N SER A 27 9.18 -1.89 2.57
CA SER A 27 10.01 -2.06 1.36
C SER A 27 11.48 -1.70 1.61
N PHE A 28 11.74 -0.68 2.43
CA PHE A 28 13.10 -0.31 2.83
C PHE A 28 13.74 -1.37 3.73
N LEU A 29 13.00 -1.91 4.70
CA LEU A 29 13.47 -3.01 5.54
C LEU A 29 13.78 -4.26 4.72
N GLN A 30 12.93 -4.62 3.75
CA GLN A 30 13.16 -5.75 2.86
C GLN A 30 14.45 -5.58 2.04
N LEU A 31 14.72 -4.37 1.55
CA LEU A 31 15.96 -4.06 0.84
C LEU A 31 17.18 -4.14 1.78
N PHE A 32 17.07 -3.64 3.00
CA PHE A 32 18.13 -3.72 4.00
C PHE A 32 18.47 -5.18 4.34
N GLU A 33 17.45 -6.03 4.47
CA GLU A 33 17.64 -7.48 4.67
C GLU A 33 18.39 -8.12 3.49
N TYR A 34 18.04 -7.76 2.25
CA TYR A 34 18.69 -8.29 1.05
C TYR A 34 20.17 -7.89 0.93
N ILE A 35 20.52 -6.67 1.35
CA ILE A 35 21.91 -6.19 1.29
C ILE A 35 22.77 -6.82 2.40
N ASN A 36 22.21 -7.04 3.59
CA ASN A 36 22.94 -7.59 4.73
C ASN A 36 22.92 -9.13 4.80
N SER A 37 22.16 -9.78 3.92
CA SER A 37 22.11 -11.23 3.81
C SER A 37 23.49 -11.81 3.52
N SER A 38 23.91 -12.78 4.33
CA SER A 38 25.16 -13.53 4.12
C SER A 38 25.04 -14.63 3.05
N PHE A 39 23.84 -14.85 2.53
CA PHE A 39 23.55 -15.82 1.48
C PHE A 39 22.95 -15.14 0.26
N THR A 40 23.27 -15.66 -0.90
CA THR A 40 22.77 -15.24 -2.20
C THR A 40 21.72 -16.21 -2.72
N MET A 41 21.00 -15.81 -3.76
CA MET A 41 20.00 -16.67 -4.42
C MET A 41 20.61 -17.99 -4.96
N ALA A 42 21.92 -18.01 -5.22
CA ALA A 42 22.64 -19.15 -5.78
C ALA A 42 23.32 -20.06 -4.72
N ASP A 43 23.36 -19.66 -3.44
CA ASP A 43 24.16 -20.36 -2.44
C ASP A 43 23.51 -21.66 -1.92
N SER A 44 22.18 -21.74 -1.91
CA SER A 44 21.48 -22.94 -1.41
C SER A 44 20.02 -23.01 -1.82
N VAL A 45 19.41 -24.19 -1.63
CA VAL A 45 17.95 -24.39 -1.75
C VAL A 45 17.18 -23.48 -0.79
N TYR A 46 17.72 -23.22 0.41
CA TYR A 46 17.11 -22.28 1.36
C TYR A 46 17.14 -20.85 0.82
N GLY A 47 18.30 -20.37 0.35
CA GLY A 47 18.45 -19.02 -0.21
C GLY A 47 17.52 -18.80 -1.41
N SER A 48 17.48 -19.75 -2.35
CA SER A 48 16.60 -19.65 -3.52
C SER A 48 15.12 -19.57 -3.16
N ILE A 49 14.62 -20.42 -2.25
CA ILE A 49 13.22 -20.37 -1.80
C ILE A 49 12.92 -19.05 -1.07
N PHE A 50 13.83 -18.63 -0.19
CA PHE A 50 13.69 -17.37 0.55
C PHE A 50 13.55 -16.18 -0.38
N PHE A 51 14.49 -15.96 -1.32
CA PHE A 51 14.47 -14.83 -2.24
C PHE A 51 13.28 -14.86 -3.22
N ILE A 52 12.81 -16.05 -3.64
CA ILE A 52 11.62 -16.15 -4.50
C ILE A 52 10.35 -15.78 -3.73
N ALA A 53 10.15 -16.36 -2.53
CA ALA A 53 8.96 -16.11 -1.73
C ALA A 53 8.87 -14.64 -1.28
N THR A 54 9.96 -14.12 -0.71
CA THR A 54 10.05 -12.73 -0.26
C THR A 54 10.10 -11.74 -1.42
N GLY A 55 10.69 -12.12 -2.57
CA GLY A 55 10.72 -11.30 -3.78
C GLY A 55 9.35 -11.13 -4.41
N PHE A 56 8.58 -12.21 -4.55
CA PHE A 56 7.20 -12.14 -5.04
C PHE A 56 6.31 -11.31 -4.12
N HIS A 57 6.42 -11.52 -2.80
CA HIS A 57 5.70 -10.72 -1.83
C HIS A 57 6.11 -9.24 -1.90
N GLY A 58 7.40 -8.94 -2.03
CA GLY A 58 7.91 -7.57 -2.19
C GLY A 58 7.34 -6.85 -3.41
N ILE A 59 7.20 -7.54 -4.54
CA ILE A 59 6.55 -7.01 -5.74
C ILE A 59 5.07 -6.68 -5.45
N HIS A 60 4.34 -7.59 -4.80
CA HIS A 60 2.94 -7.36 -4.42
C HIS A 60 2.78 -6.12 -3.55
N VAL A 61 3.65 -5.92 -2.56
CA VAL A 61 3.63 -4.75 -1.68
C VAL A 61 3.94 -3.45 -2.44
N ILE A 62 4.86 -3.46 -3.40
CA ILE A 62 5.15 -2.29 -4.24
C ILE A 62 3.93 -1.93 -5.11
N ILE A 63 3.28 -2.91 -5.73
CA ILE A 63 2.08 -2.68 -6.55
C ILE A 63 0.93 -2.14 -5.67
N GLY A 64 0.73 -2.74 -4.49
CA GLY A 64 -0.29 -2.29 -3.53
C GLY A 64 -0.06 -0.86 -3.02
N THR A 65 1.19 -0.47 -2.75
CA THR A 65 1.50 0.91 -2.33
C THR A 65 1.28 1.93 -3.45
N ILE A 66 1.59 1.59 -4.71
CA ILE A 66 1.27 2.44 -5.88
C ILE A 66 -0.25 2.59 -6.03
N PHE A 67 -1.00 1.50 -5.88
CA PHE A 67 -2.46 1.54 -5.94
C PHE A 67 -3.06 2.46 -4.87
N LEU A 68 -2.59 2.35 -3.61
CA LEU A 68 -3.01 3.23 -2.52
C LEU A 68 -2.63 4.69 -2.78
N LEU A 69 -1.47 4.95 -3.37
CA LEU A 69 -1.04 6.30 -3.75
C LEU A 69 -1.98 6.92 -4.79
N ILE A 70 -2.37 6.16 -5.82
CA ILE A 70 -3.35 6.62 -6.83
C ILE A 70 -4.70 6.91 -6.16
N CYS A 71 -5.14 6.06 -5.23
CA CYS A 71 -6.36 6.28 -4.46
C CYS A 71 -6.30 7.57 -3.63
N LEU A 72 -5.17 7.87 -3.00
CA LEU A 72 -4.95 9.10 -2.24
C LEU A 72 -4.98 10.34 -3.15
N ILE A 73 -4.31 10.30 -4.31
CA ILE A 73 -4.31 11.38 -5.30
C ILE A 73 -5.74 11.65 -5.77
N ARG A 74 -6.51 10.59 -6.04
CA ARG A 74 -7.91 10.72 -6.46
C ARG A 74 -8.79 11.29 -5.35
N LEU A 75 -8.61 10.88 -4.10
CA LEU A 75 -9.32 11.44 -2.95
C LEU A 75 -9.04 12.94 -2.79
N CYS A 76 -7.79 13.37 -2.99
CA CYS A 76 -7.41 14.78 -2.96
C CYS A 76 -8.09 15.57 -4.10
N LYS A 77 -8.22 15.01 -5.30
CA LYS A 77 -8.92 15.65 -6.44
C LYS A 77 -10.44 15.73 -6.21
N ILE A 78 -11.05 14.71 -5.62
CA ILE A 78 -12.49 14.70 -5.29
C ILE A 78 -12.82 15.74 -4.21
N HIS A 79 -11.90 16.04 -3.29
CA HIS A 79 -12.14 17.11 -2.31
C HIS A 79 -12.33 18.49 -2.97
N PHE A 80 -11.72 18.73 -4.14
CA PHE A 80 -11.91 19.97 -4.92
C PHE A 80 -13.16 19.94 -5.82
N SER A 81 -13.70 18.76 -6.11
CA SER A 81 -14.93 18.58 -6.91
C SER A 81 -15.94 17.83 -6.05
N SER A 82 -16.65 18.56 -5.18
CA SER A 82 -17.93 18.08 -4.64
C SER A 82 -18.76 17.55 -5.79
N TYR A 83 -19.50 16.45 -5.58
CA TYR A 83 -20.35 15.73 -6.57
C TYR A 83 -19.64 14.59 -7.33
N HIS A 84 -19.40 13.46 -6.66
CA HIS A 84 -19.76 12.12 -7.19
C HIS A 84 -19.47 11.06 -6.10
N HIS A 85 -20.49 10.76 -5.29
CA HIS A 85 -20.44 9.95 -4.08
C HIS A 85 -20.20 8.43 -4.32
N PHE A 86 -20.32 7.96 -5.57
CA PHE A 86 -20.41 6.53 -5.90
C PHE A 86 -19.04 5.84 -6.08
N LEU A 87 -18.13 6.45 -6.86
CA LEU A 87 -16.83 5.86 -7.24
C LEU A 87 -15.79 5.74 -6.09
N ALA A 88 -16.01 6.41 -4.96
CA ALA A 88 -15.06 6.41 -3.83
C ALA A 88 -15.32 5.28 -2.81
N SER A 89 -16.41 4.55 -2.95
CA SER A 89 -16.80 3.46 -2.03
C SER A 89 -16.33 2.09 -2.51
N GLU A 90 -16.47 1.83 -3.82
CA GLU A 90 -16.06 0.58 -4.47
C GLU A 90 -14.55 0.31 -4.34
N GLN A 91 -13.74 1.37 -4.47
CA GLN A 91 -12.28 1.25 -4.37
C GLN A 91 -11.73 0.83 -3.00
N LEU A 92 -12.49 1.04 -1.91
CA LEU A 92 -12.04 0.65 -0.56
C LEU A 92 -12.32 -0.81 -0.26
N HIS A 93 -13.37 -1.37 -0.86
CA HIS A 93 -13.64 -2.81 -0.79
C HIS A 93 -12.53 -3.60 -1.51
N ASP A 94 -12.02 -3.06 -2.64
CA ASP A 94 -10.88 -3.65 -3.35
C ASP A 94 -9.56 -3.53 -2.57
N THR A 95 -9.34 -2.45 -1.80
CA THR A 95 -8.11 -2.32 -0.98
C THR A 95 -8.06 -3.31 0.19
N ASP A 96 -9.22 -3.68 0.75
CA ASP A 96 -9.29 -4.62 1.87
C ASP A 96 -9.07 -6.07 1.41
N ILE A 97 -9.48 -6.42 0.18
CA ILE A 97 -9.28 -7.76 -0.41
C ILE A 97 -7.83 -7.98 -0.87
N LEU A 98 -7.11 -6.93 -1.26
CA LEU A 98 -5.74 -7.03 -1.78
C LEU A 98 -4.64 -7.02 -0.68
N LEU A 99 -5.03 -6.69 0.55
CA LEU A 99 -4.18 -6.67 1.76
C LEU A 99 -4.20 -7.98 2.55
N MET A 100 -4.98 -8.97 2.10
CA MET A 100 -5.08 -10.32 2.65
C MET A 100 -4.40 -11.32 1.73
#